data_AF-A0A8J8MHR2-F1
#
_entry.id   AF-A0A8J8MHR2-F1
#
_cell.length_a   1.000
_cell.length_b   1.000
_cell.length_c   1.000
_cell.angle_alpha   90.00
_cell.angle_beta   90.00
_cell.angle_gamma   90.00
#
_symmetry.space_group_name_H-M   'P 1'
#
loop_
_entity.id
_entity.type
_entity.pdbx_description
1 polymer ?
#
loop_
_entity_poly.entity_id
_entity_poly.type
_entity_poly.pdbx_seq_one_letter_code
_entity_poly.pdbx_strand_id
1 'polypeptide(L)'
;MIFDKKQDTFNTFAEWYVWGMGTFMSPLYKVVPKALVEGDVENFLEAEEDFYHFLKNMFQDMYKQPEKYNLPLEPFIRHDQFSKKRLNVRRVARNGILDFLFQIGQVGILDGERFMISQGVWYELLLHKNKIIKSKDGFLSIIEQLGFYVEEGQEVIINHTKYPKMLWALCYFSKACAKDKKNSLRHFCRCDFRLFENHPLGFEDVLELLPESLGDEVIHTDRILTTLKYRRKIEYYDDHGYRIAYSNKAGVVFYCHVHSYKTKNYHHYMRWVLNTSQTTSLFQQLIEDNQEEIVNYICHHLHRCDPNCNPGYGASSPESCMARIKVNWDNQLLYTCKDKGCNIGSGPTDFKYLRILLEATKKIVYADSNKTRNKKQK
;
A
#
# COMPACT_ATOMS: atom_id res chain seq x y z
N MET A 1 14.10 4.26 -19.16
CA MET A 1 13.32 3.36 -18.27
C MET A 1 11.85 3.68 -18.50
N ILE A 2 10.97 2.68 -18.74
CA ILE A 2 9.56 2.95 -19.13
C ILE A 2 8.75 3.54 -17.97
N PHE A 3 9.12 3.22 -16.73
CA PHE A 3 8.49 3.78 -15.54
C PHE A 3 9.29 4.98 -15.04
N ASP A 4 8.95 6.16 -15.54
CA ASP A 4 9.47 7.41 -14.97
C ASP A 4 8.73 7.71 -13.66
N LYS A 5 9.46 7.76 -12.54
CA LYS A 5 8.92 8.08 -11.21
C LYS A 5 8.30 9.48 -11.15
N LYS A 6 8.64 10.37 -12.08
CA LYS A 6 8.10 11.73 -12.19
C LYS A 6 6.80 11.80 -12.99
N GLN A 7 6.34 10.69 -13.58
CA GLN A 7 5.14 10.66 -14.38
C GLN A 7 3.88 10.91 -13.53
N ASP A 8 3.14 11.98 -13.85
CA ASP A 8 1.90 12.38 -13.16
C ASP A 8 0.68 12.47 -14.11
N THR A 9 0.89 12.11 -15.38
CA THR A 9 -0.13 12.07 -16.43
C THR A 9 -0.19 10.69 -17.07
N PHE A 10 -1.41 10.21 -17.31
CA PHE A 10 -1.71 8.93 -17.93
C PHE A 10 -2.90 9.12 -18.87
N ASN A 11 -2.94 8.39 -19.97
CA ASN A 11 -4.10 8.39 -20.87
C ASN A 11 -5.23 7.56 -20.25
N THR A 12 -4.88 6.40 -19.67
CA THR A 12 -5.86 5.47 -19.10
C THR A 12 -5.59 5.12 -17.64
N PHE A 13 -6.63 4.69 -16.94
CA PHE A 13 -6.49 4.15 -15.59
C PHE A 13 -5.67 2.84 -15.57
N ALA A 14 -5.72 2.06 -16.65
CA ALA A 14 -4.90 0.85 -16.79
C ALA A 14 -3.41 1.18 -16.80
N GLU A 15 -2.99 2.15 -17.62
CA GLU A 15 -1.62 2.65 -17.65
C GLU A 15 -1.16 3.09 -16.26
N TRP A 16 -1.94 3.92 -15.56
CA TRP A 16 -1.58 4.37 -14.22
C TRP A 16 -1.46 3.23 -13.21
N TYR A 17 -2.42 2.30 -13.21
CA TYR A 17 -2.42 1.20 -12.25
C TYR A 17 -1.23 0.25 -12.47
N VAL A 18 -0.92 -0.06 -13.73
CA VAL A 18 0.21 -0.91 -14.11
C VAL A 18 1.54 -0.19 -13.87
N TRP A 19 1.63 1.10 -14.20
CA TRP A 19 2.77 1.93 -13.85
C TRP A 19 3.03 1.91 -12.35
N GLY A 20 2.00 2.01 -11.51
CA GLY A 20 2.13 1.85 -10.06
C GLY A 20 2.71 0.49 -9.67
N MET A 21 2.14 -0.62 -10.17
CA MET A 21 2.68 -1.95 -9.86
C MET A 21 4.14 -2.13 -10.27
N GLY A 22 4.52 -1.67 -11.46
CA GLY A 22 5.89 -1.79 -11.96
C GLY A 22 6.89 -0.84 -11.30
N THR A 23 6.49 0.39 -10.98
CA THR A 23 7.35 1.39 -10.32
C THR A 23 7.66 1.03 -8.88
N PHE A 24 6.69 0.43 -8.18
CA PHE A 24 6.79 0.13 -6.75
C PHE A 24 7.10 -1.34 -6.45
N MET A 25 7.66 -2.08 -7.42
CA MET A 25 8.34 -3.34 -7.13
C MET A 25 9.48 -3.08 -6.14
N SER A 26 9.74 -4.04 -5.24
CA SER A 26 10.91 -4.02 -4.36
C SER A 26 12.18 -4.01 -5.21
N PRO A 27 13.27 -3.36 -4.79
CA PRO A 27 14.59 -3.60 -5.38
C PRO A 27 14.93 -5.11 -5.40
N LEU A 28 15.76 -5.53 -6.35
CA LEU A 28 16.27 -6.89 -6.36
C LEU A 28 17.31 -7.04 -5.23
N TYR A 29 17.03 -7.90 -4.25
CA TYR A 29 17.85 -8.04 -3.03
C TYR A 29 18.73 -9.30 -3.02
N LYS A 30 18.56 -10.25 -3.96
CA LYS A 30 19.35 -11.50 -4.05
C LYS A 30 19.37 -12.24 -2.71
N VAL A 31 18.19 -12.64 -2.24
CA VAL A 31 17.99 -13.20 -0.90
C VAL A 31 17.83 -14.71 -0.96
N VAL A 32 18.72 -15.44 -0.27
CA VAL A 32 18.71 -16.90 -0.28
C VAL A 32 17.78 -17.46 0.82
N PRO A 33 16.81 -18.32 0.49
CA PRO A 33 15.99 -18.99 1.49
C PRO A 33 16.83 -19.89 2.39
N LYS A 34 16.69 -19.78 3.71
CA LYS A 34 17.44 -20.62 4.68
C LYS A 34 17.24 -22.13 4.52
N ALA A 35 16.16 -22.54 3.86
CA ALA A 35 15.81 -23.95 3.64
C ALA A 35 16.34 -24.49 2.30
N LEU A 36 17.08 -23.68 1.53
CA LEU A 36 17.67 -24.11 0.27
C LEU A 36 18.92 -24.97 0.56
N VAL A 37 19.13 -26.01 -0.25
CA VAL A 37 20.32 -26.86 -0.16
C VAL A 37 21.53 -26.06 -0.68
N GLU A 38 22.72 -26.23 -0.08
CA GLU A 38 23.93 -25.45 -0.40
C GLU A 38 24.31 -25.48 -1.91
N GLY A 39 23.94 -26.53 -2.64
CA GLY A 39 24.18 -26.66 -4.09
C GLY A 39 23.19 -25.89 -4.99
N ASP A 40 22.06 -25.42 -4.47
CA ASP A 40 21.01 -24.78 -5.28
C ASP A 40 21.07 -23.24 -5.22
N VAL A 41 21.99 -22.68 -4.44
CA VAL A 41 22.03 -21.24 -4.13
C VAL A 41 22.21 -20.39 -5.38
N GLU A 42 23.20 -20.71 -6.23
CA GLU A 42 23.45 -19.95 -7.45
C GLU A 42 22.27 -20.03 -8.42
N ASN A 43 21.70 -21.23 -8.59
CA ASN A 43 20.52 -21.46 -9.42
C ASN A 43 19.32 -20.66 -8.93
N PHE A 44 19.13 -20.57 -7.61
CA PHE A 44 18.05 -19.79 -7.02
C PHE A 44 18.25 -18.28 -7.21
N LEU A 45 19.46 -17.77 -7.06
CA LEU A 45 19.75 -16.35 -7.26
C LEU A 45 19.52 -15.93 -8.71
N GLU A 46 19.88 -16.78 -9.67
CA GLU A 46 19.55 -16.57 -11.09
C GLU A 46 18.03 -16.64 -11.33
N ALA A 47 17.34 -17.60 -10.71
CA ALA A 47 15.89 -17.71 -10.78
C ALA A 47 15.17 -16.46 -10.21
N GLU A 48 15.67 -15.88 -9.11
CA GLU A 48 15.15 -14.65 -8.53
C GLU A 48 15.26 -13.48 -9.52
N GLU A 49 16.45 -13.31 -10.12
CA GLU A 49 16.72 -12.28 -11.11
C GLU A 49 15.84 -12.44 -12.36
N ASP A 50 15.71 -13.67 -12.86
CA ASP A 50 14.81 -14.03 -13.97
C ASP A 50 13.35 -13.70 -13.64
N PHE A 51 12.87 -14.04 -12.44
CA PHE A 51 11.51 -13.76 -12.02
C PHE A 51 11.24 -12.25 -11.85
N TYR A 52 12.20 -11.52 -11.30
CA TYR A 52 12.14 -10.07 -11.20
C TYR A 52 12.06 -9.42 -12.59
N HIS A 53 12.92 -9.84 -13.52
CA HIS A 53 12.92 -9.34 -14.89
C HIS A 53 11.65 -9.74 -15.65
N PHE A 54 11.13 -10.94 -15.46
CA PHE A 54 9.85 -11.37 -15.99
C PHE A 54 8.74 -10.41 -15.56
N LEU A 55 8.55 -10.20 -14.25
CA LEU A 55 7.49 -9.30 -13.74
C LEU A 55 7.65 -7.87 -14.26
N LYS A 56 8.88 -7.34 -14.28
CA LYS A 56 9.17 -6.01 -14.81
C LYS A 56 8.78 -5.87 -16.27
N ASN A 57 9.12 -6.86 -17.11
CA ASN A 57 8.77 -6.85 -18.52
C ASN A 57 7.27 -7.04 -18.75
N MET A 58 6.63 -7.90 -17.96
CA MET A 58 5.17 -8.06 -17.97
C MET A 58 4.47 -6.72 -17.69
N PHE A 59 4.87 -6.00 -16.63
CA PHE A 59 4.27 -4.69 -16.35
C PHE A 59 4.55 -3.68 -17.46
N GLN A 60 5.74 -3.69 -18.07
CA GLN A 60 6.05 -2.82 -19.19
C GLN A 60 5.19 -3.11 -20.41
N ASP A 61 4.92 -4.38 -20.71
CA ASP A 61 4.07 -4.78 -21.82
C ASP A 61 2.59 -4.43 -21.54
N MET A 62 2.09 -4.75 -20.34
CA MET A 62 0.75 -4.35 -19.90
C MET A 62 0.55 -2.84 -19.92
N TYR A 63 1.58 -2.06 -19.62
CA TYR A 63 1.53 -0.60 -19.65
C TYR A 63 1.41 -0.08 -21.08
N LYS A 64 2.18 -0.67 -22.02
CA LYS A 64 2.20 -0.26 -23.42
C LYS A 64 0.97 -0.72 -24.20
N GLN A 65 0.42 -1.88 -23.85
CA GLN A 65 -0.67 -2.54 -24.59
C GLN A 65 -1.71 -3.14 -23.64
N PRO A 66 -2.40 -2.32 -22.82
CA PRO A 66 -3.31 -2.84 -21.79
C PRO A 66 -4.46 -3.69 -22.37
N GLU A 67 -4.91 -3.40 -23.58
CA GLU A 67 -5.97 -4.10 -24.29
C GLU A 67 -5.65 -5.58 -24.55
N LYS A 68 -4.39 -5.93 -24.79
CA LYS A 68 -3.97 -7.33 -24.99
C LYS A 68 -4.23 -8.18 -23.76
N TYR A 69 -4.18 -7.56 -22.59
CA TYR A 69 -4.44 -8.18 -21.30
C TYR A 69 -5.91 -8.04 -20.86
N ASN A 70 -6.79 -7.57 -21.74
CA ASN A 70 -8.18 -7.23 -21.43
C ASN A 70 -8.32 -6.21 -20.28
N LEU A 71 -7.35 -5.30 -20.14
CA LEU A 71 -7.44 -4.22 -19.16
C LEU A 71 -8.37 -3.11 -19.68
N PRO A 72 -9.36 -2.66 -18.89
CA PRO A 72 -10.23 -1.55 -19.27
C PRO A 72 -9.47 -0.26 -19.58
N LEU A 73 -9.67 0.29 -20.77
CA LEU A 73 -9.04 1.53 -21.25
C LEU A 73 -9.81 2.79 -20.84
N GLU A 74 -10.31 2.84 -19.60
CA GLU A 74 -11.03 4.03 -19.15
C GLU A 74 -10.08 5.24 -19.05
N PRO A 75 -10.52 6.43 -19.50
CA PRO A 75 -9.73 7.65 -19.35
C PRO A 75 -9.30 7.87 -17.90
N PHE A 76 -8.05 8.29 -17.73
CA PHE A 76 -7.55 8.67 -16.42
C PHE A 76 -8.13 10.03 -16.00
N ILE A 77 -9.02 10.04 -15.01
CA ILE A 77 -9.54 11.28 -14.39
C ILE A 77 -8.98 11.38 -12.97
N ARG A 78 -8.30 12.50 -12.67
CA ARG A 78 -7.60 12.75 -11.39
C ARG A 78 -8.57 12.66 -10.20
N HIS A 79 -8.45 11.58 -9.42
CA HIS A 79 -8.82 11.36 -8.01
C HIS A 79 -10.18 11.76 -7.41
N ASP A 80 -10.88 12.80 -7.86
CA ASP A 80 -12.14 13.30 -7.31
C ASP A 80 -13.39 12.52 -7.79
N GLN A 81 -13.24 11.71 -8.85
CA GLN A 81 -14.30 10.88 -9.45
C GLN A 81 -13.96 9.39 -9.45
N PHE A 82 -13.63 8.82 -8.28
CA PHE A 82 -13.35 7.39 -8.18
C PHE A 82 -14.56 6.54 -8.59
N SER A 83 -14.48 5.88 -9.76
CA SER A 83 -15.55 5.02 -10.27
C SER A 83 -15.34 3.55 -9.86
N LYS A 84 -16.43 2.81 -9.61
CA LYS A 84 -16.36 1.35 -9.38
C LYS A 84 -15.69 0.62 -10.56
N LYS A 85 -15.76 1.16 -11.77
CA LYS A 85 -15.18 0.56 -12.97
C LYS A 85 -13.64 0.51 -12.92
N ARG A 86 -13.00 1.43 -12.19
CA ARG A 86 -11.55 1.38 -11.89
C ARG A 86 -11.12 0.12 -11.13
N LEU A 87 -12.01 -0.48 -10.34
CA LEU A 87 -11.75 -1.77 -9.67
C LEU A 87 -11.63 -2.93 -10.67
N ASN A 88 -12.11 -2.78 -11.92
CA ASN A 88 -12.00 -3.83 -12.92
C ASN A 88 -10.56 -4.00 -13.44
N VAL A 89 -9.77 -2.92 -13.56
CA VAL A 89 -8.34 -3.02 -13.90
C VAL A 89 -7.61 -3.82 -12.84
N ARG A 90 -7.82 -3.47 -11.56
CA ARG A 90 -7.32 -4.24 -10.41
C ARG A 90 -7.79 -5.70 -10.47
N ARG A 91 -9.06 -5.93 -10.76
CA ARG A 91 -9.61 -7.28 -10.86
C ARG A 91 -8.90 -8.12 -11.92
N VAL A 92 -8.57 -7.56 -13.07
CA VAL A 92 -7.88 -8.28 -14.16
C VAL A 92 -6.38 -8.43 -13.86
N ALA A 93 -5.65 -7.33 -13.66
CA ALA A 93 -4.20 -7.39 -13.50
C ALA A 93 -3.77 -8.09 -12.21
N ARG A 94 -4.39 -7.72 -11.07
CA ARG A 94 -4.04 -8.28 -9.76
C ARG A 94 -4.73 -9.62 -9.51
N ASN A 95 -6.05 -9.69 -9.59
CA ASN A 95 -6.79 -10.90 -9.20
C ASN A 95 -6.93 -11.93 -10.33
N GLY A 96 -6.69 -11.53 -11.57
CA GLY A 96 -6.60 -12.42 -12.71
C GLY A 96 -5.18 -12.93 -12.88
N ILE A 97 -4.28 -12.06 -13.36
CA ILE A 97 -2.94 -12.44 -13.83
C ILE A 97 -1.97 -12.70 -12.66
N LEU A 98 -1.74 -11.71 -11.79
CA LEU A 98 -0.78 -11.89 -10.68
C LEU A 98 -1.23 -12.97 -9.69
N ASP A 99 -2.52 -13.02 -9.35
CA ASP A 99 -3.08 -14.06 -8.49
C ASP A 99 -3.03 -15.45 -9.13
N PHE A 100 -3.10 -15.55 -10.47
CA PHE A 100 -2.85 -16.83 -11.15
C PHE A 100 -1.41 -17.27 -11.00
N LEU A 101 -0.45 -16.39 -11.32
CA LEU A 101 0.98 -16.66 -11.15
C LEU A 101 1.29 -17.10 -9.72
N PHE A 102 0.75 -16.36 -8.75
CA PHE A 102 0.87 -16.68 -7.33
C PHE A 102 0.31 -18.07 -7.02
N GLN A 103 -0.91 -18.39 -7.48
CA GLN A 103 -1.55 -19.67 -7.23
C GLN A 103 -0.79 -20.84 -7.85
N ILE A 104 -0.35 -20.74 -9.11
CA ILE A 104 0.45 -21.78 -9.74
C ILE A 104 1.76 -22.00 -8.99
N GLY A 105 2.41 -20.93 -8.51
CA GLY A 105 3.62 -21.04 -7.67
C GLY A 105 3.37 -21.72 -6.32
N GLN A 106 2.21 -21.48 -5.70
CA GLN A 106 1.85 -22.13 -4.44
C GLN A 106 1.67 -23.64 -4.58
N VAL A 107 0.99 -24.08 -5.63
CA VAL A 107 0.66 -25.50 -5.86
C VAL A 107 1.71 -26.24 -6.68
N GLY A 108 2.60 -25.52 -7.36
CA GLY A 108 3.63 -26.08 -8.22
C GLY A 108 4.64 -26.92 -7.45
N ILE A 109 5.08 -27.98 -8.11
CA ILE A 109 6.12 -28.90 -7.66
C ILE A 109 7.30 -28.77 -8.61
N LEU A 110 8.52 -28.71 -8.06
CA LEU A 110 9.75 -28.76 -8.83
C LEU A 110 10.26 -30.20 -8.79
N ASP A 111 10.41 -30.82 -9.96
CA ASP A 111 11.07 -32.11 -10.15
C ASP A 111 12.26 -31.92 -11.10
N GLY A 112 13.45 -31.75 -10.51
CA GLY A 112 14.61 -31.24 -11.23
C GLY A 112 14.29 -29.88 -11.90
N GLU A 113 14.48 -29.80 -13.21
CA GLU A 113 14.21 -28.58 -13.99
C GLU A 113 12.73 -28.40 -14.36
N ARG A 114 11.85 -29.37 -14.03
CA ARG A 114 10.44 -29.34 -14.43
C ARG A 114 9.58 -28.69 -13.36
N PHE A 115 8.78 -27.72 -13.76
CA PHE A 115 7.72 -27.15 -12.93
C PHE A 115 6.38 -27.80 -13.29
N MET A 116 5.78 -28.48 -12.32
CA MET A 116 4.68 -29.41 -12.55
C MET A 116 3.48 -29.07 -11.66
N ILE A 117 2.28 -29.24 -12.20
CA ILE A 117 1.00 -29.09 -11.49
C ILE A 117 0.11 -30.29 -11.82
N SER A 118 -0.66 -30.76 -10.83
CA SER A 118 -1.66 -31.79 -11.09
C SER A 118 -2.75 -31.27 -12.02
N GLN A 119 -3.18 -32.12 -12.96
CA GLN A 119 -4.13 -31.74 -14.00
C GLN A 119 -5.45 -31.18 -13.45
N GLY A 120 -5.98 -31.78 -12.38
CA GLY A 120 -7.20 -31.29 -11.73
C GLY A 120 -7.08 -29.88 -11.18
N VAL A 121 -5.95 -29.55 -10.54
CA VAL A 121 -5.69 -28.21 -9.98
C VAL A 121 -5.48 -27.20 -11.11
N TRP A 122 -4.76 -27.57 -12.17
CA TRP A 122 -4.58 -26.71 -13.34
C TRP A 122 -5.90 -26.25 -13.94
N TYR A 123 -6.82 -27.18 -14.22
CA TYR A 123 -8.12 -26.84 -14.80
C TYR A 123 -9.00 -26.01 -13.84
N GLU A 124 -8.95 -26.27 -12.52
CA GLU A 124 -9.66 -25.46 -11.54
C GLU A 124 -9.18 -24.00 -11.58
N LEU A 125 -7.86 -23.79 -11.60
CA LEU A 125 -7.26 -22.46 -11.68
C LEU A 125 -7.69 -21.74 -12.97
N LEU A 126 -7.60 -22.40 -14.14
CA LEU A 126 -8.02 -21.81 -15.41
C LEU A 126 -9.51 -21.45 -15.41
N LEU A 127 -10.38 -22.34 -14.92
CA LEU A 127 -11.83 -22.09 -14.84
C LEU A 127 -12.13 -20.85 -13.99
N HIS A 128 -11.44 -20.71 -12.85
CA HIS A 128 -11.60 -19.54 -11.98
C HIS A 128 -11.13 -18.26 -12.68
N LYS A 129 -10.01 -18.29 -13.41
CA LYS A 129 -9.48 -17.11 -14.11
C LYS A 129 -10.31 -16.71 -15.32
N ASN A 130 -10.87 -17.65 -16.06
CA ASN A 130 -11.80 -17.38 -17.16
C ASN A 130 -13.07 -16.63 -16.70
N LYS A 131 -13.51 -16.79 -15.44
CA LYS A 131 -14.62 -16.00 -14.88
C LYS A 131 -14.24 -14.54 -14.61
N ILE A 132 -12.96 -14.28 -14.33
CA ILE A 132 -12.43 -12.96 -13.99
C ILE A 132 -12.09 -12.18 -15.27
N ILE A 133 -11.43 -12.85 -16.22
CA ILE A 133 -10.94 -12.28 -17.47
C ILE A 133 -11.74 -12.86 -18.63
N LYS A 134 -12.65 -12.06 -19.16
CA LYS A 134 -13.53 -12.43 -20.28
C LYS A 134 -12.84 -12.17 -21.63
N SER A 135 -11.71 -12.82 -21.87
CA SER A 135 -11.02 -12.80 -23.17
C SER A 135 -11.80 -13.63 -24.19
N LYS A 136 -11.83 -13.22 -25.47
CA LYS A 136 -12.43 -14.02 -26.55
C LYS A 136 -11.71 -15.35 -26.74
N ASP A 137 -10.38 -15.34 -26.57
CA ASP A 137 -9.50 -16.50 -26.75
C ASP A 137 -9.18 -17.20 -25.42
N GLY A 138 -9.94 -16.88 -24.36
CA GLY A 138 -9.74 -17.41 -23.01
C GLY A 138 -8.50 -16.85 -22.28
N PHE A 139 -8.37 -17.18 -21.00
CA PHE A 139 -7.25 -16.72 -20.16
C PHE A 139 -5.90 -17.31 -20.58
N LEU A 140 -5.88 -18.51 -21.15
CA LEU A 140 -4.65 -19.18 -21.57
C LEU A 140 -3.89 -18.37 -22.62
N SER A 141 -4.59 -17.74 -23.57
CA SER A 141 -3.97 -16.84 -24.58
C SER A 141 -3.14 -15.71 -23.96
N ILE A 142 -3.58 -15.17 -22.81
CA ILE A 142 -2.86 -14.12 -22.09
C ILE A 142 -1.58 -14.69 -21.45
N ILE A 143 -1.64 -15.91 -20.93
CA ILE A 143 -0.51 -16.61 -20.33
C ILE A 143 0.52 -17.00 -21.40
N GLU A 144 0.06 -17.46 -22.57
CA GLU A 144 0.91 -17.74 -23.73
C GLU A 144 1.61 -16.49 -24.25
N GLN A 145 0.91 -15.35 -24.30
CA GLN A 145 1.52 -14.05 -24.64
C GLN A 145 2.63 -13.66 -23.66
N LEU A 146 2.48 -14.01 -22.38
CA LEU A 146 3.54 -13.78 -21.38
C LEU A 146 4.75 -14.68 -21.58
N GLY A 147 4.69 -15.65 -22.50
CA GLY A 147 5.79 -16.54 -22.85
C GLY A 147 5.72 -17.91 -22.17
N PHE A 148 4.62 -18.21 -21.48
CA PHE A 148 4.38 -19.53 -20.92
C PHE A 148 3.89 -20.50 -21.99
N TYR A 149 4.27 -21.77 -21.87
CA TYR A 149 3.65 -22.84 -22.63
C TYR A 149 3.50 -24.07 -21.72
N VAL A 150 2.56 -24.93 -22.09
CA VAL A 150 2.09 -26.02 -21.24
C VAL A 150 2.09 -27.31 -22.02
N GLU A 151 2.66 -28.35 -21.42
CA GLU A 151 2.60 -29.72 -21.92
C GLU A 151 1.63 -30.50 -21.03
N GLU A 152 0.50 -30.91 -21.60
CA GLU A 152 -0.55 -31.64 -20.87
C GLU A 152 -0.36 -33.16 -21.04
N GLY A 153 -0.12 -33.84 -19.92
CA GLY A 153 -0.10 -35.31 -19.80
C GLY A 153 -0.89 -35.77 -18.58
N GLN A 154 -0.39 -36.77 -17.85
CA GLN A 154 -0.91 -37.10 -16.51
C GLN A 154 -0.69 -35.96 -15.51
N GLU A 155 0.38 -35.20 -15.72
CA GLU A 155 0.70 -33.95 -15.04
C GLU A 155 0.82 -32.84 -16.07
N VAL A 156 0.65 -31.61 -15.60
CA VAL A 156 0.75 -30.40 -16.42
C VAL A 156 2.13 -29.80 -16.17
N ILE A 157 2.98 -29.83 -17.20
CA ILE A 157 4.31 -29.23 -17.15
C ILE A 157 4.21 -27.82 -17.70
N ILE A 158 4.62 -26.84 -16.91
CA ILE A 158 4.61 -25.43 -17.31
C ILE A 158 6.05 -25.00 -17.55
N ASN A 159 6.28 -24.36 -18.68
CA ASN A 159 7.57 -23.84 -19.08
C ASN A 159 7.45 -22.36 -19.46
N HIS A 160 8.59 -21.68 -19.56
CA HIS A 160 8.65 -20.30 -20.01
C HIS A 160 9.76 -20.12 -21.04
N THR A 161 9.41 -19.55 -22.20
CA THR A 161 10.30 -19.41 -23.37
C THR A 161 11.54 -18.55 -23.10
N LYS A 162 11.37 -17.41 -22.41
CA LYS A 162 12.45 -16.43 -22.16
C LYS A 162 13.16 -16.56 -20.81
N TYR A 163 12.44 -16.92 -19.75
CA TYR A 163 12.93 -16.97 -18.37
C TYR A 163 12.64 -18.35 -17.75
N PRO A 164 13.23 -19.44 -18.25
CA PRO A 164 12.88 -20.79 -17.78
C PRO A 164 13.14 -20.97 -16.27
N LYS A 165 14.20 -20.38 -15.73
CA LYS A 165 14.56 -20.50 -14.31
C LYS A 165 13.62 -19.73 -13.38
N MET A 166 12.87 -18.74 -13.87
CA MET A 166 11.93 -17.97 -13.04
C MET A 166 10.88 -18.84 -12.35
N LEU A 167 10.56 -20.02 -12.90
CA LEU A 167 9.57 -20.94 -12.34
C LEU A 167 10.01 -21.50 -10.97
N TRP A 168 11.32 -21.64 -10.76
CA TRP A 168 11.88 -22.00 -9.46
C TRP A 168 11.58 -20.90 -8.43
N ALA A 169 11.97 -19.67 -8.74
CA ALA A 169 11.70 -18.53 -7.86
C ALA A 169 10.20 -18.32 -7.64
N LEU A 170 9.38 -18.46 -8.68
CA LEU A 170 7.93 -18.41 -8.59
C LEU A 170 7.39 -19.40 -7.55
N CYS A 171 7.86 -20.65 -7.57
CA CYS A 171 7.47 -21.69 -6.63
C CYS A 171 7.79 -21.30 -5.17
N TYR A 172 9.08 -21.06 -4.90
CA TYR A 172 9.57 -20.77 -3.55
C TYR A 172 8.99 -19.47 -3.01
N PHE A 173 8.96 -18.42 -3.83
CA PHE A 173 8.49 -17.10 -3.42
C PHE A 173 7.00 -17.10 -3.13
N SER A 174 6.19 -17.77 -3.96
CA SER A 174 4.75 -17.90 -3.72
C SER A 174 4.46 -18.65 -2.43
N LYS A 175 5.16 -19.76 -2.17
CA LYS A 175 5.03 -20.51 -0.91
C LYS A 175 5.48 -19.69 0.30
N ALA A 176 6.52 -18.87 0.17
CA ALA A 176 6.96 -17.97 1.22
C ALA A 176 5.92 -16.88 1.51
N CYS A 177 5.42 -16.21 0.48
CA CYS A 177 4.36 -15.20 0.57
C CYS A 177 3.10 -15.76 1.26
N ALA A 178 2.75 -17.02 0.98
CA ALA A 178 1.59 -17.69 1.58
C ALA A 178 1.61 -17.78 3.12
N LYS A 179 2.80 -17.69 3.73
CA LYS A 179 2.95 -17.73 5.20
C LYS A 179 2.31 -16.52 5.88
N ASP A 180 2.30 -15.35 5.23
CA ASP A 180 1.54 -14.18 5.68
C ASP A 180 0.15 -14.17 5.03
N LYS A 181 -0.81 -14.87 5.65
CA LYS A 181 -2.20 -14.97 5.15
C LYS A 181 -2.85 -13.61 4.86
N LYS A 182 -2.44 -12.54 5.56
CA LYS A 182 -3.06 -11.22 5.42
C LYS A 182 -2.49 -10.42 4.25
N ASN A 183 -1.21 -10.59 3.94
CA ASN A 183 -0.52 -9.80 2.91
C ASN A 183 0.12 -10.63 1.79
N SER A 184 -0.15 -11.94 1.71
CA SER A 184 0.47 -12.87 0.76
C SER A 184 0.57 -12.33 -0.67
N LEU A 185 -0.57 -12.02 -1.29
CA LEU A 185 -0.59 -11.49 -2.65
C LEU A 185 0.03 -10.09 -2.76
N ARG A 186 0.06 -9.28 -1.67
CA ARG A 186 0.77 -7.99 -1.71
C ARG A 186 2.28 -8.19 -1.78
N HIS A 187 2.84 -9.08 -0.97
CA HIS A 187 4.26 -9.44 -1.04
C HIS A 187 4.61 -9.95 -2.44
N PHE A 188 3.75 -10.82 -2.98
CA PHE A 188 3.93 -11.37 -4.32
C PHE A 188 3.92 -10.29 -5.43
N CYS A 189 2.90 -9.43 -5.47
CA CYS A 189 2.77 -8.38 -6.48
C CYS A 189 3.96 -7.41 -6.50
N ARG A 190 4.66 -7.26 -5.37
CA ARG A 190 5.81 -6.36 -5.24
C ARG A 190 7.14 -7.04 -5.51
N CYS A 191 7.16 -8.36 -5.68
CA CYS A 191 8.39 -9.11 -5.88
C CYS A 191 9.40 -8.89 -4.72
N ASP A 192 8.92 -8.82 -3.47
CA ASP A 192 9.78 -8.54 -2.31
C ASP A 192 10.38 -9.81 -1.67
N PHE A 193 11.53 -10.27 -2.20
CA PHE A 193 12.25 -11.47 -1.75
C PHE A 193 12.79 -11.38 -0.32
N ARG A 194 12.88 -10.16 0.26
CA ARG A 194 13.28 -9.96 1.66
C ARG A 194 12.39 -10.66 2.68
N LEU A 195 11.19 -11.09 2.26
CA LEU A 195 10.33 -11.94 3.06
C LEU A 195 11.04 -13.22 3.56
N PHE A 196 12.01 -13.75 2.81
CA PHE A 196 12.78 -14.93 3.21
C PHE A 196 13.61 -14.72 4.49
N GLU A 197 14.03 -13.48 4.76
CA GLU A 197 14.84 -13.12 5.93
C GLU A 197 14.03 -12.49 7.06
N ASN A 198 12.71 -12.34 6.89
CA ASN A 198 11.87 -11.51 7.76
C ASN A 198 12.38 -10.06 7.88
N HIS A 199 13.06 -9.55 6.85
CA HIS A 199 13.57 -8.19 6.89
C HIS A 199 12.37 -7.22 6.80
N PRO A 200 12.16 -6.34 7.80
CA PRO A 200 11.05 -5.39 7.77
C PRO A 200 11.30 -4.31 6.71
N LEU A 201 10.21 -3.68 6.26
CA LEU A 201 10.30 -2.47 5.43
C LEU A 201 11.01 -1.35 6.21
N GLY A 202 12.05 -0.80 5.60
CA GLY A 202 12.81 0.36 6.05
C GLY A 202 12.21 1.68 5.56
N PHE A 203 12.71 2.79 6.09
CA PHE A 203 12.28 4.13 5.68
C PHE A 203 12.87 4.50 4.33
N GLU A 204 14.10 4.05 4.12
CA GLU A 204 14.89 4.16 2.91
C GLU A 204 14.14 3.54 1.72
N ASP A 205 13.47 2.40 1.91
CA ASP A 205 12.61 1.78 0.89
C ASP A 205 11.52 2.71 0.36
N VAL A 206 10.95 3.52 1.26
CA VAL A 206 9.90 4.47 0.88
C VAL A 206 10.51 5.67 0.15
N LEU A 207 11.66 6.15 0.63
CA LEU A 207 12.35 7.31 0.04
C LEU A 207 12.85 7.04 -1.38
N GLU A 208 13.38 5.85 -1.63
CA GLU A 208 13.83 5.46 -2.98
C GLU A 208 12.71 5.54 -4.02
N LEU A 209 11.46 5.43 -3.58
CA LEU A 209 10.29 5.36 -4.44
C LEU A 209 9.59 6.72 -4.61
N LEU A 210 10.04 7.74 -3.87
CA LEU A 210 9.51 9.10 -3.96
C LEU A 210 10.25 9.93 -5.00
N PRO A 211 9.56 10.86 -5.68
CA PRO A 211 10.21 12.00 -6.32
C PRO A 211 11.03 12.79 -5.28
N GLU A 212 12.21 13.29 -5.68
CA GLU A 212 13.16 13.99 -4.79
C GLU A 212 12.50 15.10 -3.94
N SER A 213 11.68 15.95 -4.57
CA SER A 213 10.94 17.03 -3.90
C SER A 213 9.97 16.54 -2.81
N LEU A 214 9.42 15.34 -2.95
CA LEU A 214 8.57 14.72 -1.94
C LEU A 214 9.40 13.96 -0.90
N GLY A 215 10.54 13.39 -1.30
CA GLY A 215 11.50 12.77 -0.41
C GLY A 215 11.94 13.72 0.70
N ASP A 216 12.32 14.95 0.35
CA ASP A 216 12.75 15.97 1.32
C ASP A 216 11.66 16.31 2.34
N GLU A 217 10.42 16.47 1.89
CA GLU A 217 9.28 16.76 2.77
C GLU A 217 8.98 15.59 3.72
N VAL A 218 9.09 14.34 3.24
CA VAL A 218 8.90 13.15 4.07
C VAL A 218 10.04 13.00 5.08
N ILE A 219 11.30 13.23 4.68
CA ILE A 219 12.47 13.23 5.59
C ILE A 219 12.32 14.30 6.66
N HIS A 220 11.92 15.52 6.27
CA HIS A 220 11.72 16.61 7.22
C HIS A 220 10.61 16.28 8.23
N THR A 221 9.48 15.76 7.74
CA THR A 221 8.36 15.34 8.59
C THR A 221 8.75 14.20 9.54
N ASP A 222 9.51 13.22 9.05
CA ASP A 222 10.05 12.11 9.85
C ASP A 222 10.96 12.61 10.99
N ARG A 223 11.86 13.57 10.70
CA ARG A 223 12.74 14.19 11.72
C ARG A 223 11.96 14.89 12.81
N ILE A 224 10.91 15.65 12.45
CA ILE A 224 10.02 16.28 13.43
C ILE A 224 9.38 15.19 14.29
N LEU A 225 8.69 14.23 13.69
CA LEU A 225 7.95 13.19 14.42
C LEU A 225 8.84 12.32 15.32
N THR A 226 10.04 12.00 14.86
CA THR A 226 11.03 11.24 15.64
C THR A 226 11.57 12.06 16.82
N THR A 227 11.84 13.36 16.62
CA THR A 227 12.18 14.29 17.71
C THR A 227 11.05 14.37 18.75
N LEU A 228 9.80 14.28 18.28
CA LEU A 228 8.60 14.17 19.09
C LEU A 228 8.36 12.77 19.65
N LYS A 229 9.35 11.86 19.62
CA LYS A 229 9.28 10.49 20.17
C LYS A 229 8.10 9.67 19.66
N TYR A 230 7.60 9.96 18.45
CA TYR A 230 6.67 9.06 17.78
C TYR A 230 7.43 7.81 17.36
N ARG A 231 6.80 6.65 17.53
CA ARG A 231 7.28 5.39 16.98
C ARG A 231 6.86 5.28 15.53
N ARG A 232 7.85 5.18 14.64
CA ARG A 232 7.64 4.90 13.22
C ARG A 232 7.31 3.43 12.99
N LYS A 233 6.37 3.17 12.10
CA LYS A 233 6.04 1.86 11.53
C LYS A 233 5.76 2.03 10.05
N ILE A 234 6.33 1.17 9.22
CA ILE A 234 6.14 1.20 7.77
C ILE A 234 5.35 -0.04 7.38
N GLU A 235 4.32 0.17 6.58
CA GLU A 235 3.40 -0.89 6.16
C GLU A 235 3.08 -0.74 4.68
N TYR A 236 2.81 -1.88 4.04
CA TYR A 236 2.16 -1.87 2.75
C TYR A 236 0.79 -1.21 2.82
N TYR A 237 0.48 -0.39 1.81
CA TYR A 237 -0.80 0.28 1.71
C TYR A 237 -1.42 0.06 0.33
N ASP A 238 -2.72 -0.22 0.33
CA ASP A 238 -3.45 -0.59 -0.88
C ASP A 238 -2.78 -1.77 -1.63
N ASP A 239 -2.55 -1.70 -2.94
CA ASP A 239 -1.95 -2.79 -3.73
C ASP A 239 -0.44 -2.61 -3.98
N HIS A 240 0.04 -1.37 -4.12
CA HIS A 240 1.44 -1.06 -4.47
C HIS A 240 2.01 0.17 -3.71
N GLY A 241 1.23 0.79 -2.82
CA GLY A 241 1.66 1.95 -2.04
C GLY A 241 2.30 1.58 -0.70
N TYR A 242 2.77 2.61 0.01
CA TYR A 242 3.24 2.51 1.39
C TYR A 242 2.45 3.44 2.30
N ARG A 243 2.45 3.08 3.57
CA ARG A 243 2.01 3.95 4.64
C ARG A 243 3.06 3.98 5.73
N ILE A 244 3.56 5.18 6.00
CA ILE A 244 4.38 5.45 7.18
C ILE A 244 3.43 5.90 8.29
N ALA A 245 3.27 5.07 9.30
CA ALA A 245 2.47 5.36 10.48
C ALA A 245 3.39 5.75 11.64
N TYR A 246 3.13 6.90 12.22
CA TYR A 246 3.82 7.42 13.39
C TYR A 246 2.83 7.44 14.53
N SER A 247 3.06 6.68 15.59
CA SER A 247 2.19 6.68 16.76
C SER A 247 2.93 7.12 18.02
N ASN A 248 2.23 7.81 18.92
CA ASN A 248 2.77 8.17 20.23
C ASN A 248 1.94 7.55 21.36
N LYS A 249 2.41 7.70 22.60
CA LYS A 249 1.71 7.20 23.81
C LYS A 249 0.39 7.93 24.09
N ALA A 250 0.20 9.12 23.52
CA ALA A 250 -1.05 9.88 23.62
C ALA A 250 -2.14 9.37 22.64
N GLY A 251 -1.86 8.33 21.84
CA GLY A 251 -2.83 7.77 20.90
C GLY A 251 -3.04 8.64 19.65
N VAL A 252 -2.19 9.64 19.43
CA VAL A 252 -2.14 10.40 18.17
C VAL A 252 -1.38 9.56 17.15
N VAL A 253 -1.96 9.39 15.97
CA VAL A 253 -1.30 8.68 14.87
C VAL A 253 -1.26 9.57 13.64
N PHE A 254 -0.04 9.87 13.19
CA PHE A 254 0.18 10.55 11.93
C PHE A 254 0.47 9.52 10.83
N TYR A 255 -0.12 9.71 9.66
CA TYR A 255 0.07 8.84 8.53
C TYR A 255 0.57 9.63 7.33
N CYS A 256 1.64 9.13 6.72
CA CYS A 256 2.10 9.53 5.39
C CYS A 256 1.78 8.39 4.42
N HIS A 257 0.94 8.66 3.43
CA HIS A 257 0.59 7.72 2.38
C HIS A 257 1.35 8.05 1.11
N VAL A 258 2.04 7.03 0.61
CA VAL A 258 2.83 7.09 -0.61
C VAL A 258 2.16 6.18 -1.63
N HIS A 259 1.77 6.77 -2.74
CA HIS A 259 1.05 6.17 -3.85
C HIS A 259 -0.28 5.48 -3.49
N SER A 260 -1.21 6.23 -2.88
CA SER A 260 -2.58 5.73 -2.68
C SER A 260 -3.43 5.94 -3.92
N TYR A 261 -4.06 4.86 -4.37
CA TYR A 261 -4.93 4.92 -5.53
C TYR A 261 -6.37 5.37 -5.21
N LYS A 262 -6.75 5.41 -3.94
CA LYS A 262 -8.13 5.73 -3.50
C LYS A 262 -8.40 7.21 -3.29
N THR A 263 -7.38 7.95 -2.85
CA THR A 263 -7.55 9.33 -2.40
C THR A 263 -6.67 10.26 -3.22
N LYS A 264 -5.36 10.17 -3.06
CA LYS A 264 -4.35 10.96 -3.78
C LYS A 264 -3.05 10.15 -3.83
N ASN A 265 -2.26 10.33 -4.89
CA ASN A 265 -0.93 9.74 -5.00
C ASN A 265 -0.11 9.98 -3.73
N TYR A 266 -0.20 11.17 -3.13
CA TYR A 266 0.43 11.48 -1.86
C TYR A 266 -0.56 12.20 -0.97
N HIS A 267 -0.71 11.74 0.27
CA HIS A 267 -1.48 12.48 1.27
C HIS A 267 -1.03 12.16 2.67
N HIS A 268 -1.20 13.15 3.53
CA HIS A 268 -0.98 13.01 4.96
C HIS A 268 -2.34 12.99 5.64
N TYR A 269 -2.44 12.33 6.79
CA TYR A 269 -3.57 12.61 7.68
C TYR A 269 -3.18 12.32 9.12
N MET A 270 -3.81 13.04 10.03
CA MET A 270 -3.60 12.83 11.46
C MET A 270 -4.87 12.24 12.06
N ARG A 271 -4.79 11.02 12.57
CA ARG A 271 -5.83 10.43 13.38
C ARG A 271 -5.60 10.81 14.82
N TRP A 272 -6.65 11.36 15.42
CA TRP A 272 -6.63 11.79 16.79
C TRP A 272 -7.96 11.47 17.47
N VAL A 273 -7.90 10.94 18.69
CA VAL A 273 -9.06 10.86 19.56
C VAL A 273 -9.35 12.25 20.11
N LEU A 274 -10.37 12.90 19.56
CA LEU A 274 -10.83 14.20 20.02
C LEU A 274 -11.53 14.06 21.39
N ASN A 275 -11.62 15.17 22.14
CA ASN A 275 -12.23 15.22 23.48
C ASN A 275 -11.48 14.42 24.58
N THR A 276 -10.15 14.39 24.48
CA THR A 276 -9.29 14.04 25.62
C THR A 276 -8.78 15.32 26.29
N SER A 277 -8.41 15.27 27.57
CA SER A 277 -7.78 16.42 28.25
C SER A 277 -6.57 16.97 27.47
N GLN A 278 -5.81 16.07 26.84
CA GLN A 278 -4.68 16.41 25.98
C GLN A 278 -5.09 17.20 24.73
N THR A 279 -6.21 16.85 24.10
CA THR A 279 -6.76 17.58 22.94
C THR A 279 -7.21 18.98 23.33
N THR A 280 -7.92 19.12 24.46
CA THR A 280 -8.37 20.42 24.95
C THR A 280 -7.20 21.34 25.24
N SER A 281 -6.17 20.84 25.93
CA SER A 281 -4.96 21.62 26.20
C SER A 281 -4.23 22.03 24.92
N LEU A 282 -4.25 21.21 23.86
CA LEU A 282 -3.63 21.57 22.58
C LEU A 282 -4.29 22.73 21.88
N PHE A 283 -5.61 22.73 21.81
CA PHE A 283 -6.31 23.84 21.19
C PHE A 283 -6.15 25.12 22.02
N GLN A 284 -6.17 25.02 23.35
CA GLN A 284 -5.89 26.17 24.22
C GLN A 284 -4.49 26.73 23.98
N GLN A 285 -3.45 25.89 23.96
CA GLN A 285 -2.08 26.34 23.71
C GLN A 285 -1.93 26.97 22.32
N LEU A 286 -2.58 26.41 21.29
CA LEU A 286 -2.55 26.99 19.95
C LEU A 286 -3.19 28.37 19.91
N ILE A 287 -4.31 28.57 20.61
CA ILE A 287 -4.96 29.87 20.76
C ILE A 287 -4.03 30.84 21.50
N GLU A 288 -3.44 30.42 22.62
CA GLU A 288 -2.47 31.21 23.40
C GLU A 288 -1.23 31.60 22.59
N ASP A 289 -0.78 30.73 21.67
CA ASP A 289 0.34 30.97 20.75
C ASP A 289 -0.06 31.82 19.51
N ASN A 290 -1.26 32.43 19.49
CA ASN A 290 -1.83 33.18 18.37
C ASN A 290 -1.94 32.37 17.06
N GLN A 291 -2.26 31.08 17.16
CA GLN A 291 -2.41 30.16 16.02
C GLN A 291 -3.90 29.80 15.75
N GLU A 292 -4.83 30.72 16.00
CA GLU A 292 -6.28 30.51 15.81
C GLU A 292 -6.64 30.05 14.38
N GLU A 293 -5.92 30.54 13.37
CA GLU A 293 -6.03 30.11 11.97
C GLU A 293 -5.92 28.58 11.83
N ILE A 294 -5.02 27.96 12.59
CA ILE A 294 -4.73 26.53 12.51
C ILE A 294 -5.82 25.73 13.21
N VAL A 295 -6.32 26.22 14.33
CA VAL A 295 -7.45 25.58 15.02
C VAL A 295 -8.69 25.65 14.14
N ASN A 296 -8.95 26.79 13.51
CA ASN A 296 -9.98 26.94 12.49
C ASN A 296 -9.79 25.97 11.33
N TYR A 297 -8.58 25.88 10.77
CA TYR A 297 -8.27 24.94 9.69
C TYR A 297 -8.57 23.49 10.10
N ILE A 298 -8.11 23.05 11.28
CA ILE A 298 -8.37 21.69 11.79
C ILE A 298 -9.86 21.44 11.91
N CYS A 299 -10.59 22.34 12.55
CA CYS A 299 -12.05 22.22 12.76
C CYS A 299 -12.82 22.15 11.44
N HIS A 300 -12.43 22.92 10.42
CA HIS A 300 -13.02 22.84 9.08
C HIS A 300 -12.73 21.50 8.37
N HIS A 301 -11.58 20.88 8.65
CA HIS A 301 -11.12 19.63 8.02
C HIS A 301 -11.39 18.37 8.86
N LEU A 302 -12.13 18.52 9.98
CA LEU A 302 -12.62 17.37 10.73
C LEU A 302 -13.63 16.59 9.89
N HIS A 303 -13.46 15.27 9.85
CA HIS A 303 -14.44 14.40 9.22
C HIS A 303 -15.76 14.42 10.01
N ARG A 304 -16.74 15.17 9.49
CA ARG A 304 -18.09 15.20 10.04
C ARG A 304 -18.67 13.79 10.10
N CYS A 305 -19.39 13.51 11.18
CA CYS A 305 -20.09 12.26 11.36
C CYS A 305 -21.15 12.11 10.26
N ASP A 306 -20.99 11.09 9.42
CA ASP A 306 -22.03 10.68 8.48
C ASP A 306 -22.90 9.59 9.15
N PRO A 307 -24.17 9.90 9.48
CA PRO A 307 -25.06 8.94 10.13
C PRO A 307 -25.38 7.74 9.23
N ASN A 308 -25.23 7.88 7.90
CA ASN A 308 -25.50 6.84 6.92
C ASN A 308 -24.27 5.98 6.58
N CYS A 309 -23.14 6.18 7.26
CA CYS A 309 -21.96 5.35 7.04
C CYS A 309 -22.22 3.87 7.43
N ASN A 310 -21.35 2.94 7.04
CA ASN A 310 -21.48 1.51 7.42
C ASN A 310 -20.18 1.06 8.15
N PRO A 311 -20.24 0.55 9.40
CA PRO A 311 -21.42 0.37 10.23
C PRO A 311 -21.71 1.68 10.97
N GLY A 312 -22.56 2.54 10.41
CA GLY A 312 -23.13 3.71 11.09
C GLY A 312 -24.11 3.31 12.18
N TYR A 313 -24.02 2.06 12.65
CA TYR A 313 -24.83 1.43 13.68
C TYR A 313 -26.34 1.69 13.54
N GLY A 314 -26.83 1.95 12.32
CA GLY A 314 -28.22 2.27 12.05
C GLY A 314 -28.70 3.61 12.63
N ALA A 315 -27.81 4.58 12.85
CA ALA A 315 -28.17 5.87 13.42
C ALA A 315 -29.03 6.71 12.47
N SER A 316 -30.15 7.25 12.95
CA SER A 316 -31.05 8.13 12.18
C SER A 316 -30.53 9.57 12.05
N SER A 317 -29.50 9.93 12.82
CA SER A 317 -28.90 11.25 12.82
C SER A 317 -27.47 11.21 13.38
N PRO A 318 -26.60 12.22 13.12
CA PRO A 318 -25.27 12.28 13.71
C PRO A 318 -25.33 12.17 15.25
N GLU A 319 -26.36 12.76 15.87
CA GLU A 319 -26.60 12.78 17.31
C GLU A 319 -27.01 11.43 17.89
N SER A 320 -27.39 10.44 17.09
CA SER A 320 -27.73 9.10 17.57
C SER A 320 -26.60 8.08 17.34
N CYS A 321 -25.55 8.45 16.61
CA CYS A 321 -24.43 7.55 16.30
C CYS A 321 -23.54 7.28 17.53
N MET A 322 -23.41 6.01 17.96
CA MET A 322 -22.59 5.64 19.13
C MET A 322 -21.08 5.87 18.93
N ALA A 323 -20.62 5.93 17.67
CA ALA A 323 -19.23 6.13 17.32
C ALA A 323 -18.84 7.60 17.15
N ARG A 324 -19.60 8.56 17.70
CA ARG A 324 -19.35 10.01 17.56
C ARG A 324 -18.57 10.61 18.73
N ILE A 325 -17.94 11.74 18.47
CA ILE A 325 -17.36 12.69 19.44
C ILE A 325 -18.02 14.05 19.22
N LYS A 326 -18.30 14.75 20.31
CA LYS A 326 -18.78 16.15 20.32
C LYS A 326 -17.59 17.09 20.41
N VAL A 327 -17.55 18.10 19.55
CA VAL A 327 -16.54 19.16 19.57
C VAL A 327 -17.26 20.49 19.59
N ASN A 328 -17.05 21.29 20.64
CA ASN A 328 -17.51 22.67 20.68
C ASN A 328 -16.43 23.56 20.08
N TRP A 329 -16.77 24.31 19.03
CA TRP A 329 -15.86 25.23 18.35
C TRP A 329 -16.63 26.47 17.90
N ASP A 330 -16.17 27.67 18.27
CA ASP A 330 -16.79 28.95 17.88
C ASP A 330 -18.31 29.00 18.12
N ASN A 331 -18.76 28.60 19.31
CA ASN A 331 -20.18 28.45 19.67
C ASN A 331 -21.00 27.48 18.77
N GLN A 332 -20.35 26.70 17.91
CA GLN A 332 -20.94 25.64 17.11
C GLN A 332 -20.62 24.27 17.72
N LEU A 333 -21.62 23.39 17.74
CA LEU A 333 -21.46 22.00 18.13
C LEU A 333 -21.24 21.14 16.88
N LEU A 334 -20.06 20.55 16.77
CA LEU A 334 -19.67 19.64 15.68
C LEU A 334 -19.71 18.18 16.16
N TYR A 335 -20.20 17.29 15.29
CA TYR A 335 -20.14 15.84 15.49
C TYR A 335 -19.13 15.21 14.54
N THR A 336 -18.16 14.50 15.07
CA THR A 336 -17.08 13.82 14.32
C THR A 336 -17.02 12.35 14.69
N CYS A 337 -16.62 11.47 13.79
CA CYS A 337 -16.48 10.05 14.14
C CYS A 337 -15.25 9.82 15.03
N LYS A 338 -15.38 8.96 16.04
CA LYS A 338 -14.34 8.56 17.01
C LYS A 338 -13.07 8.00 16.34
N ASP A 339 -13.24 7.40 15.17
CA ASP A 339 -12.17 6.76 14.41
C ASP A 339 -11.73 7.55 13.18
N LYS A 340 -12.41 8.64 12.82
CA LYS A 340 -12.03 9.46 11.65
C LYS A 340 -11.25 10.67 12.12
N GLY A 341 -10.04 10.82 11.59
CA GLY A 341 -9.10 11.87 11.95
C GLY A 341 -9.42 13.24 11.34
N CYS A 342 -8.49 14.17 11.53
CA CYS A 342 -8.41 15.40 10.74
C CYS A 342 -7.69 15.07 9.42
N ASN A 343 -8.39 15.28 8.30
CA ASN A 343 -7.74 15.18 6.99
C ASN A 343 -6.97 16.46 6.74
N ILE A 344 -5.71 16.46 7.11
CA ILE A 344 -4.79 17.50 6.65
C ILE A 344 -4.52 17.19 5.17
N GLY A 345 -4.59 18.18 4.29
CA GLY A 345 -4.44 17.94 2.85
C GLY A 345 -3.03 17.52 2.42
N SER A 346 -2.67 17.86 1.19
CA SER A 346 -1.40 17.48 0.52
C SER A 346 -0.70 18.67 -0.14
N GLY A 347 -1.24 19.88 0.02
CA GLY A 347 -0.64 21.10 -0.51
C GLY A 347 0.44 21.67 0.43
N PRO A 348 1.32 22.56 -0.07
CA PRO A 348 2.37 23.21 0.72
C PRO A 348 1.85 23.90 1.98
N THR A 349 0.67 24.54 1.91
CA THR A 349 0.00 25.17 3.06
C THR A 349 -0.40 24.14 4.12
N ASP A 350 -0.85 22.96 3.71
CA ASP A 350 -1.24 21.88 4.61
C ASP A 350 -0.02 21.35 5.38
N PHE A 351 1.15 21.28 4.74
CA PHE A 351 2.42 20.94 5.40
C PHE A 351 2.83 21.99 6.44
N LYS A 352 2.67 23.28 6.14
CA LYS A 352 2.93 24.36 7.12
C LYS A 352 2.06 24.19 8.36
N TYR A 353 0.75 24.00 8.20
CA TYR A 353 -0.17 23.80 9.33
C TYR A 353 0.13 22.52 10.11
N LEU A 354 0.45 21.43 9.42
CA LEU A 354 0.88 20.20 10.06
C LEU A 354 2.10 20.43 10.96
N ARG A 355 3.13 21.14 10.47
CA ARG A 355 4.35 21.41 11.25
C ARG A 355 4.04 22.16 12.54
N ILE A 356 3.23 23.22 12.45
CA ILE A 356 2.87 24.02 13.63
C ILE A 356 2.04 23.18 14.61
N LEU A 357 1.12 22.35 14.11
CA LEU A 357 0.34 21.43 14.94
C LEU A 357 1.20 20.37 15.65
N LEU A 358 2.21 19.82 14.96
CA LEU A 358 3.16 18.87 15.54
C LEU A 358 4.02 19.54 16.62
N GLU A 359 4.50 20.77 16.40
CA GLU A 359 5.24 21.53 17.41
C GLU A 359 4.38 21.92 18.60
N ALA A 360 3.12 22.29 18.43
CA ALA A 360 2.22 22.52 19.55
C ALA A 360 1.96 21.23 20.34
N THR A 361 1.82 20.09 19.64
CA THR A 361 1.68 18.76 20.27
C THR A 361 2.89 18.44 21.16
N LYS A 362 4.10 18.84 20.74
CA LYS A 362 5.34 18.73 21.54
C LYS A 362 5.20 19.35 22.92
N LYS A 363 4.69 20.59 22.97
CA LYS A 363 4.58 21.38 24.20
C LYS A 363 3.70 20.70 25.23
N ILE A 364 2.78 19.83 24.82
CA ILE A 364 1.72 19.32 25.70
C ILE A 364 1.93 17.87 26.07
N VAL A 365 2.22 17.03 25.07
CA VAL A 365 2.46 15.60 25.32
C VAL A 365 3.75 15.39 26.12
N TYR A 366 4.72 16.31 26.02
CA TYR A 366 6.03 16.15 26.63
C TYR A 366 6.38 17.14 27.76
N ALA A 367 5.60 18.21 27.99
CA ALA A 367 5.83 19.09 29.16
C ALA A 367 5.60 18.37 30.49
N ASP A 368 4.64 17.43 30.55
CA ASP A 368 4.37 16.68 31.78
C ASP A 368 5.47 15.69 32.15
N SER A 369 6.25 15.22 31.17
CA SER A 369 7.37 14.29 31.42
C SER A 369 8.55 14.94 32.18
N ASN A 370 8.68 16.26 32.14
CA ASN A 370 9.64 17.01 32.96
C ASN A 370 9.10 17.34 34.36
N LYS A 371 7.78 17.52 34.52
CA LYS A 371 7.16 17.69 35.85
C LYS A 371 7.19 16.42 36.69
N THR A 372 7.10 15.23 36.07
CA THR A 372 7.18 13.96 36.82
C THR A 372 8.60 13.59 37.25
N ARG A 373 9.64 14.01 36.52
CA ARG A 373 11.05 13.82 36.92
C ARG A 373 11.41 14.66 38.15
N ASN A 374 10.95 15.90 38.22
CA ASN A 374 11.18 16.77 39.37
C ASN A 374 10.38 16.38 40.63
N LYS A 375 9.35 15.52 40.50
CA LYS A 375 8.64 14.94 41.64
C LYS A 375 9.27 13.65 42.19
N LYS A 376 10.18 13.01 41.44
CA LYS A 376 10.92 11.80 41.91
C LYS A 376 12.31 12.12 42.47
N GLN A 377 12.73 13.38 42.42
CA GLN A 377 13.98 13.88 43.01
C GLN A 377 13.74 14.80 44.22
N LYS A 378 12.54 14.77 44.79
CA LYS A 378 12.23 15.40 46.08
C LYS A 378 11.87 14.34 47.10
#